data_AF-A0A2J8UVX1-F1
#
_entry.id   AF-A0A2J8UVX1-F1
#
_cell.length_a   1.000
_cell.length_b   1.000
_cell.length_c   1.000
_cell.angle_alpha   90.00
_cell.angle_beta   90.00
_cell.angle_gamma   90.00
#
_symmetry.space_group_name_H-M   'P 1'
#
loop_
_entity.id
_entity.type
_entity.pdbx_description
1 polymer ?
#
loop_
_entity_poly.entity_id
_entity_poly.type
_entity_poly.pdbx_seq_one_letter_code
_entity_poly.pdbx_strand_id
1 'polypeptide(L)'
;MAKFMTPVIQDNPSGWGPCAVPEQFRDMPYQPFSKGDRLGKVADWTGATYQDKRYTNKYSSQFGGGSQYAYFHEEDESSFQLVDTARTQKTAYQRNRMRFAQRNLRRDKDRRNMLQFNLQILP
;
A
#
# COMPACT_ATOMS: atom_id res chain seq x y z
N MET A 1 1.52 58.74 -15.12
CA MET A 1 2.37 59.12 -13.97
C MET A 1 2.87 57.87 -13.31
N ALA A 2 4.18 57.75 -13.03
CA ALA A 2 4.70 56.66 -12.23
C ALA A 2 4.26 56.86 -10.77
N LYS A 3 3.76 55.81 -10.11
CA LYS A 3 3.33 55.82 -8.71
C LYS A 3 4.40 55.17 -7.85
N PHE A 4 4.87 55.88 -6.85
CA PHE A 4 5.72 55.32 -5.80
C PHE A 4 4.85 55.01 -4.57
N MET A 5 5.03 53.82 -3.99
CA MET A 5 4.40 53.44 -2.73
C MET A 5 5.49 53.28 -1.68
N THR A 6 5.27 53.85 -0.50
CA THR A 6 6.20 53.72 0.63
C THR A 6 6.27 52.26 1.09
N PRO A 7 7.47 51.67 1.19
CA PRO A 7 7.61 50.30 1.69
C PRO A 7 7.25 50.25 3.17
N VAL A 8 6.69 49.12 3.60
CA VAL A 8 6.44 48.85 5.02
C VAL A 8 7.75 48.42 5.66
N ILE A 9 8.13 49.08 6.77
CA ILE A 9 9.36 48.81 7.52
C ILE A 9 8.98 48.41 8.95
N GLN A 10 9.72 47.47 9.53
CA GLN A 10 9.57 47.04 10.91
C GLN A 10 10.18 48.08 11.87
N ASP A 11 9.49 48.36 12.97
CA ASP A 11 10.00 49.23 14.05
C ASP A 11 10.58 48.38 15.20
N ASN A 12 11.74 48.78 15.72
CA ASN A 12 12.41 48.11 16.84
C ASN A 12 13.01 49.15 17.80
N PRO A 13 12.21 49.69 18.74
CA PRO A 13 12.67 50.76 19.64
C PRO A 13 13.83 50.37 20.56
N SER A 14 13.98 49.07 20.85
CA SER A 14 14.95 48.53 21.80
C SER A 14 16.21 47.93 21.17
N GLY A 15 16.31 47.90 19.84
CA GLY A 15 17.41 47.18 19.18
C GLY A 15 17.53 47.45 17.69
N TRP A 16 18.55 46.85 17.07
CA TRP A 16 18.89 47.07 15.66
C TRP A 16 18.68 45.83 14.77
N GLY A 17 18.16 44.74 15.36
CA GLY A 17 17.96 43.46 14.68
C GLY A 17 16.50 43.19 14.27
N PRO A 18 16.24 42.03 13.65
CA PRO A 18 14.87 41.56 13.39
C PRO A 18 14.05 41.53 14.67
N CYS A 19 12.83 42.09 14.63
CA CYS A 19 11.92 42.13 15.78
C CYS A 19 10.73 41.16 15.66
N ALA A 20 10.52 40.55 14.49
CA ALA A 20 9.46 39.58 14.27
C ALA A 20 9.86 38.51 13.24
N VAL A 21 9.24 37.33 13.33
CA VAL A 21 9.28 36.33 12.27
C VAL A 21 8.42 36.84 11.10
N PRO A 22 8.90 36.80 9.85
CA PRO A 22 8.10 37.23 8.70
C PRO A 22 6.79 36.45 8.62
N GLU A 23 5.70 37.16 8.30
CA GLU A 23 4.34 36.60 8.24
C GLU A 23 4.25 35.31 7.42
N GLN A 24 4.95 35.28 6.29
CA GLN A 24 4.96 34.16 5.36
C GLN A 24 5.40 32.82 5.99
N PHE A 25 6.20 32.85 7.06
CA PHE A 25 6.79 31.65 7.68
C PHE A 25 6.26 31.36 9.09
N ARG A 26 5.36 32.19 9.64
CA ARG A 26 4.95 32.07 11.05
C ARG A 26 4.14 30.80 11.34
N ASP A 27 3.22 30.47 10.44
CA ASP A 27 2.23 29.41 10.66
C ASP A 27 2.63 28.08 10.00
N MET A 28 3.90 27.91 9.63
CA MET A 28 4.39 26.67 9.04
C MET A 28 5.68 26.18 9.71
N PRO A 29 5.80 24.86 10.01
CA PRO A 29 7.02 24.31 10.56
C PRO A 29 8.22 24.58 9.64
N TYR A 30 9.26 25.22 10.17
CA TYR A 30 10.46 25.49 9.38
C TYR A 30 11.21 24.19 9.09
N GLN A 31 11.46 23.90 7.81
CA GLN A 31 12.38 22.85 7.39
C GLN A 31 13.29 23.37 6.27
N PRO A 32 14.62 23.34 6.45
CA PRO A 32 15.55 23.79 5.43
C PRO A 32 15.53 22.84 4.22
N PHE A 33 15.69 23.41 3.03
CA PHE A 33 15.78 22.66 1.78
C PHE A 33 16.63 23.41 0.75
N SER A 34 17.15 22.68 -0.23
CA SER A 34 17.87 23.25 -1.37
C SER A 34 17.06 23.02 -2.65
N LYS A 35 16.81 24.10 -3.40
CA LYS A 35 16.12 24.02 -4.70
C LYS A 35 16.94 23.29 -5.78
N GLY A 36 18.24 23.13 -5.56
CA GLY A 36 19.15 22.43 -6.47
C GLY A 36 19.20 20.92 -6.22
N ASP A 37 18.53 20.42 -5.18
CA ASP A 37 18.53 19.00 -4.85
C ASP A 37 17.82 18.20 -5.94
N ARG A 38 18.36 17.02 -6.25
CA ARG A 38 17.80 16.14 -7.28
C ARG A 38 16.46 15.60 -6.81
N LEU A 39 15.44 15.70 -7.68
CA LEU A 39 14.11 15.14 -7.46
C LEU A 39 13.93 13.82 -8.22
N GLY A 40 12.89 13.05 -7.85
CA GLY A 40 12.51 11.82 -8.56
C GLY A 40 12.84 10.49 -7.85
N LYS A 41 13.08 10.51 -6.54
CA LYS A 41 13.21 9.27 -5.75
C LYS A 41 11.83 8.61 -5.59
N VAL A 42 11.67 7.40 -6.10
CA VAL A 42 10.46 6.59 -5.87
C VAL A 42 10.47 5.95 -4.48
N ALA A 43 9.28 5.82 -3.88
CA ALA A 43 9.05 5.02 -2.67
C ALA A 43 8.51 3.64 -3.08
N ASP A 44 9.06 2.58 -2.50
CA ASP A 44 8.72 1.19 -2.81
C ASP A 44 8.63 0.39 -1.51
N TRP A 45 7.43 -0.10 -1.18
CA TRP A 45 7.18 -0.88 0.03
C TRP A 45 7.73 -2.31 -0.06
N THR A 46 8.05 -2.80 -1.27
CA THR A 46 8.64 -4.14 -1.47
C THR A 46 10.16 -4.13 -1.30
N GLY A 47 10.79 -2.94 -1.39
CA GLY A 47 12.24 -2.77 -1.32
C GLY A 47 13.02 -3.29 -2.54
N ALA A 48 12.35 -3.70 -3.63
CA ALA A 48 13.00 -4.31 -4.79
C ALA A 48 13.70 -3.28 -5.71
N THR A 49 13.27 -2.01 -5.69
CA THR A 49 13.67 -1.01 -6.67
C THR A 49 15.15 -0.58 -6.60
N TYR A 50 15.74 -0.49 -5.40
CA TYR A 50 17.11 0.03 -5.23
C TYR A 50 18.05 -1.05 -4.68
N GLN A 51 18.51 -1.95 -5.57
CA GLN A 51 19.54 -2.93 -5.20
C GLN A 51 20.92 -2.27 -4.96
N ASP A 52 21.22 -1.18 -5.67
CA ASP A 52 22.46 -0.42 -5.50
C ASP A 52 22.21 0.94 -4.81
N LYS A 53 22.81 1.09 -3.62
CA LYS A 53 22.75 2.30 -2.77
C LYS A 53 23.30 3.56 -3.44
N ARG A 54 24.11 3.43 -4.50
CA ARG A 54 24.61 4.59 -5.25
C ARG A 54 23.49 5.40 -5.90
N TYR A 55 22.36 4.77 -6.25
CA TYR A 55 21.22 5.48 -6.82
C TYR A 55 20.45 6.28 -5.78
N THR A 56 20.32 5.75 -4.55
CA THR A 56 19.62 6.45 -3.46
C THR A 56 20.41 7.66 -2.95
N ASN A 57 21.74 7.59 -2.94
CA ASN A 57 22.59 8.68 -2.45
C ASN A 57 22.48 9.97 -3.27
N LYS A 58 22.09 9.88 -4.55
CA LYS A 58 21.91 11.05 -5.43
C LYS A 58 20.76 11.97 -5.02
N TYR A 59 19.86 11.48 -4.17
CA TYR A 59 18.67 12.19 -3.69
C TYR A 59 18.80 12.60 -2.21
N SER A 60 19.97 12.39 -1.60
CA SER A 60 20.21 12.86 -0.23
C SER A 60 20.47 14.35 -0.25
N SER A 61 19.72 15.12 0.54
CA SER A 61 20.01 16.54 0.76
C SER A 61 21.24 16.68 1.67
N GLN A 62 22.14 17.60 1.34
CA GLN A 62 23.30 17.93 2.18
C GLN A 62 22.96 18.98 3.26
N PHE A 63 21.92 19.78 3.03
CA PHE A 63 21.57 20.94 3.84
C PHE A 63 20.22 20.78 4.58
N GLY A 64 19.40 19.80 4.17
CA GLY A 64 18.04 19.58 4.68
C GLY A 64 17.87 18.23 5.35
N GLY A 65 18.32 18.09 6.60
CA GLY A 65 18.19 16.88 7.42
C GLY A 65 17.03 16.92 8.43
N GLY A 66 15.90 17.55 8.09
CA GLY A 66 14.75 17.70 8.98
C GLY A 66 13.67 16.65 8.75
N SER A 67 12.94 16.30 9.81
CA SER A 67 11.79 15.38 9.80
C SER A 67 10.50 16.05 10.29
N GLN A 68 10.38 17.38 10.16
CA GLN A 68 9.20 18.13 10.61
C GLN A 68 7.93 17.74 9.85
N TYR A 69 8.10 17.32 8.59
CA TYR A 69 7.04 16.82 7.73
C TYR A 69 7.12 15.30 7.51
N ALA A 70 7.71 14.56 8.45
CA ALA A 70 7.82 13.10 8.36
C ALA A 70 6.69 12.40 9.12
N TYR A 71 6.26 11.27 8.59
CA TYR A 71 5.38 10.33 9.26
C TYR A 71 6.19 9.09 9.69
N PHE A 72 6.00 8.65 10.92
CA PHE A 72 6.59 7.43 11.46
C PHE A 72 5.47 6.44 11.76
N HIS A 73 5.57 5.26 11.17
CA HIS A 73 4.63 4.17 11.41
C HIS A 73 5.18 3.28 12.52
N GLU A 74 4.48 3.18 13.64
CA GLU A 74 4.93 2.44 14.84
C GLU A 74 4.40 1.01 14.90
N GLU A 75 3.36 0.69 14.12
CA GLU A 75 2.67 -0.60 14.19
C GLU A 75 3.31 -1.67 13.28
N ASP A 76 3.29 -2.92 13.74
CA ASP A 76 3.73 -4.08 12.96
C ASP A 76 2.57 -4.64 12.12
N GLU A 77 2.43 -4.12 10.89
CA GLU A 77 1.39 -4.55 9.93
C GLU A 77 1.52 -6.03 9.52
N SER A 78 2.67 -6.68 9.75
CA SER A 78 2.88 -8.08 9.38
C SER A 78 2.08 -9.07 10.24
N SER A 79 1.54 -8.58 11.37
CA SER A 79 0.74 -9.36 12.30
C SER A 79 -0.72 -9.53 11.88
N PHE A 80 -1.23 -8.69 10.96
CA PHE A 80 -2.61 -8.72 10.54
C PHE A 80 -2.85 -9.75 9.43
N GLN A 81 -3.99 -10.44 9.50
CA GLN A 81 -4.43 -11.39 8.48
C GLN A 81 -5.79 -10.94 7.92
N LEU A 82 -5.89 -10.93 6.59
CA LEU A 82 -7.16 -10.63 5.92
C LEU A 82 -8.10 -11.83 6.07
N VAL A 83 -9.24 -11.64 6.76
CA VAL A 83 -10.29 -12.66 6.88
C VAL A 83 -11.13 -12.67 5.61
N ASP A 84 -11.16 -13.81 4.91
CA ASP A 84 -12.05 -13.99 3.76
C ASP A 84 -13.50 -14.24 4.22
N THR A 85 -14.39 -13.29 3.92
CA THR A 85 -15.84 -13.41 4.17
C THR A 85 -16.62 -13.78 2.91
N ALA A 86 -15.94 -13.90 1.77
CA ALA A 86 -16.61 -14.28 0.53
C ALA A 86 -17.08 -15.74 0.62
N ARG A 87 -18.35 -15.99 0.30
CA ARG A 87 -18.80 -17.36 0.03
C ARG A 87 -18.03 -17.85 -1.19
N THR A 88 -17.14 -18.82 -0.99
CA THR A 88 -16.41 -19.49 -2.07
C THR A 88 -17.38 -19.95 -3.17
N GLN A 89 -17.41 -19.22 -4.27
CA GLN A 89 -18.12 -19.59 -5.48
C GLN A 89 -17.39 -20.80 -6.07
N LYS A 90 -17.84 -22.02 -5.71
CA LYS A 90 -17.34 -23.24 -6.34
C LYS A 90 -17.58 -23.13 -7.84
N THR A 91 -16.49 -23.07 -8.60
CA THR A 91 -16.52 -23.05 -10.07
C THR A 91 -17.39 -24.21 -10.57
N ALA A 92 -18.19 -23.96 -11.61
CA ALA A 92 -19.13 -24.94 -12.15
C ALA A 92 -18.47 -26.30 -12.46
N TYR A 93 -17.17 -26.27 -12.80
CA TYR A 93 -16.36 -27.46 -13.09
C TYR A 93 -16.20 -28.40 -11.89
N GLN A 94 -15.99 -27.88 -10.68
CA GLN A 94 -15.91 -28.72 -9.47
C GLN A 94 -17.27 -29.29 -9.06
N ARG A 95 -18.36 -28.57 -9.36
CA ARG A 95 -19.73 -28.99 -9.04
C ARG A 95 -20.19 -30.17 -9.92
N ASN A 96 -19.72 -30.24 -11.17
CA ASN A 96 -20.04 -31.33 -12.09
C ASN A 96 -19.30 -32.63 -11.74
N ARG A 97 -18.06 -32.56 -11.22
CA ARG A 97 -17.26 -33.75 -10.84
C ARG A 97 -17.95 -34.60 -9.77
N MET A 98 -18.59 -33.96 -8.78
CA MET A 98 -19.36 -34.64 -7.73
C MET A 98 -20.63 -35.34 -8.28
N ARG A 99 -21.31 -34.74 -9.28
CA ARG A 99 -22.50 -35.34 -9.90
C ARG A 99 -22.16 -36.58 -10.74
N PHE A 100 -21.03 -36.56 -11.47
CA PHE A 100 -20.59 -37.74 -12.24
C PHE A 100 -20.10 -38.88 -11.35
N ALA A 101 -19.41 -38.58 -10.24
CA ALA A 101 -18.98 -39.58 -9.27
C ALA A 101 -20.19 -40.31 -8.62
N GLN A 102 -21.24 -39.57 -8.25
CA GLN A 102 -22.48 -40.15 -7.72
C GLN A 102 -23.24 -40.99 -8.77
N ARG A 103 -23.21 -40.60 -10.05
CA ARG A 103 -23.84 -41.36 -11.14
C ARG A 103 -23.15 -42.71 -11.39
N ASN A 104 -21.82 -42.74 -11.32
CA ASN A 104 -21.05 -43.97 -11.48
C ASN A 104 -21.28 -44.95 -10.32
N LEU A 105 -21.30 -44.46 -9.07
CA LEU A 105 -21.60 -45.29 -7.89
C LEU A 105 -23.00 -45.92 -7.94
N ARG A 106 -24.01 -45.18 -8.42
CA ARG A 106 -25.37 -45.72 -8.62
C ARG A 106 -25.39 -46.82 -9.68
N ARG A 107 -24.74 -46.61 -10.83
CA ARG A 107 -24.64 -47.62 -11.90
C ARG A 107 -23.95 -48.90 -11.44
N ASP A 108 -22.89 -48.78 -10.65
CA ASP A 108 -22.18 -49.95 -10.11
C ASP A 108 -23.04 -50.72 -9.10
N LYS A 109 -23.85 -50.02 -8.29
CA LYS A 109 -24.81 -50.65 -7.38
C LYS A 109 -25.93 -51.38 -8.14
N ASP A 110 -26.46 -50.78 -9.20
CA ASP A 110 -27.51 -51.39 -10.03
C ASP A 110 -26.97 -52.63 -10.78
N ARG A 111 -25.74 -52.57 -11.30
CA ARG A 111 -25.07 -53.73 -11.93
C ARG A 111 -24.85 -54.88 -10.94
N ARG A 112 -24.43 -54.58 -9.71
CA ARG A 112 -24.25 -55.60 -8.67
C ARG A 112 -25.57 -56.24 -8.26
N ASN A 113 -26.65 -55.46 -8.15
CA ASN A 113 -27.98 -55.99 -7.87
C ASN A 113 -28.52 -56.89 -9.00
N MET A 114 -28.28 -56.54 -10.26
CA MET A 114 -28.67 -57.39 -11.40
C MET A 114 -27.89 -58.71 -11.46
N LEU A 115 -26.58 -58.69 -11.13
CA LEU A 115 -25.78 -59.91 -11.05
C LEU A 115 -26.22 -60.82 -9.89
N GLN A 116 -26.59 -60.24 -8.74
CA GLN A 116 -27.14 -60.98 -7.60
C GLN A 116 -28.50 -61.61 -7.93
N PHE A 117 -29.37 -60.90 -8.66
CA PHE A 117 -30.68 -61.42 -9.06
C PHE A 117 -30.57 -62.56 -10.09
N ASN A 118 -29.60 -62.49 -11.01
CA ASN A 118 -29.36 -63.55 -12.01
C ASN A 118 -28.76 -64.84 -11.43
N LEU A 119 -28.13 -64.80 -10.24
CA LEU A 119 -27.62 -66.00 -9.55
C LEU A 119 -28.69 -66.76 -8.75
N GLN A 120 -29.90 -66.20 -8.60
CA GLN A 120 -30.99 -66.80 -7.82
C GLN A 120 -32.06 -67.49 -8.66
N ILE A 121 -31.92 -67.53 -10.00
CA ILE A 121 -32.93 -68.12 -10.92
C ILE A 121 -32.30 -69.16 -11.86
N LEU A 122 -31.45 -70.04 -11.32
CA LEU A 122 -31.03 -71.26 -12.02
C LEU A 122 -31.68 -72.47 -11.31
N PRO A 123 -32.61 -73.20 -11.96
CA PRO A 123 -33.06 -74.50 -11.48
C PRO A 123 -31.96 -75.56 -11.60
#